data_AF-A0A951SHL7-F1
#
_entry.id   AF-A0A951SHL7-F1
#
_cell.length_a   1.000
_cell.length_b   1.000
_cell.length_c   1.000
_cell.angle_alpha   90.00
_cell.angle_beta   90.00
_cell.angle_gamma   90.00
#
_symmetry.space_group_name_H-M   'P 1'
#
loop_
_entity.id
_entity.type
_entity.pdbx_description
1 polymer ?
#
loop_
_entity_poly.entity_id
_entity_poly.type
_entity_poly.pdbx_seq_one_letter_code
_entity_poly.pdbx_strand_id
1 'polypeptide(L)'
;MPRGLTMPDIGVTEEMIDAFGAAVWELSNNVQVRQGDPVRQLDFTAIEAQRPGTGMTDAQIADRLNLTREQVLLIRVLLEARRFDRRPYRRLYELGGSRRFRPQT
;
A
#
# COMPACT_ATOMS: atom_id res chain seq x y z
N MET A 1 5.51 -0.53 -10.01
CA MET A 1 6.73 0.13 -10.52
C MET A 1 6.31 1.22 -11.50
N PRO A 2 6.80 2.45 -11.37
CA PRO A 2 6.55 3.51 -12.35
C PRO A 2 7.16 3.11 -13.70
N ARG A 3 6.31 2.68 -14.65
CA ARG A 3 6.54 2.51 -16.11
C ARG A 3 7.94 2.07 -16.61
N GLY A 4 8.70 1.29 -15.84
CA GLY A 4 10.06 0.87 -16.23
C GLY A 4 11.17 1.90 -15.99
N LEU A 5 10.89 2.99 -15.27
CA LEU A 5 11.86 4.00 -14.87
C LEU A 5 12.62 3.56 -13.62
N THR A 6 13.90 3.93 -13.55
CA THR A 6 14.78 3.67 -12.40
C THR A 6 14.67 4.78 -11.34
N MET A 7 15.21 4.54 -10.13
CA MET A 7 15.25 5.55 -9.07
C MET A 7 15.97 6.85 -9.51
N PRO A 8 17.14 6.78 -10.20
CA PRO A 8 17.77 7.96 -10.77
C PRO A 8 16.89 8.74 -11.75
N ASP A 9 16.15 8.05 -12.62
CA ASP A 9 15.28 8.70 -13.62
C ASP A 9 14.13 9.51 -12.98
N ILE A 10 13.72 9.12 -11.78
CA ILE A 10 12.65 9.76 -11.00
C ILE A 10 13.24 10.77 -10.00
N GLY A 11 14.55 10.83 -9.86
CA GLY A 11 15.24 11.68 -8.88
C GLY A 11 14.92 11.28 -7.45
N VAL A 12 14.88 9.98 -7.15
CA VAL A 12 14.76 9.46 -5.78
C VAL A 12 16.11 8.91 -5.33
N THR A 13 16.57 9.33 -4.17
CA THR A 13 17.77 8.78 -3.51
C THR A 13 17.41 7.95 -2.28
N GLU A 14 18.36 7.19 -1.73
CA GLU A 14 18.12 6.47 -0.47
C GLU A 14 17.90 7.46 0.69
N GLU A 15 18.58 8.61 0.70
CA GLU A 15 18.35 9.66 1.71
C GLU A 15 16.92 10.20 1.66
N MET A 16 16.33 10.31 0.47
CA MET A 16 14.92 10.68 0.32
C MET A 16 13.98 9.61 0.86
N ILE A 17 14.32 8.33 0.67
CA ILE A 17 13.53 7.22 1.22
C ILE A 17 13.59 7.26 2.75
N ASP A 18 14.76 7.51 3.33
CA ASP A 18 14.93 7.59 4.78
C ASP A 18 14.19 8.82 5.37
N ALA A 19 14.27 9.97 4.70
CA ALA A 19 13.65 11.20 5.17
C ALA A 19 12.10 11.18 5.05
N PHE A 20 11.58 10.70 3.93
CA PHE A 20 10.14 10.81 3.63
C PHE A 20 9.38 9.50 3.80
N GLY A 21 10.07 8.37 3.93
CA GLY A 21 9.43 7.06 3.87
C GLY A 21 8.37 6.84 4.94
N ALA A 22 8.66 7.20 6.18
CA ALA A 22 7.69 7.09 7.28
C ALA A 22 6.44 7.95 7.02
N ALA A 23 6.62 9.20 6.60
CA ALA A 23 5.52 10.11 6.30
C ALA A 23 4.67 9.63 5.12
N VAL A 24 5.30 9.20 4.02
CA VAL A 24 4.61 8.63 2.85
C VAL A 24 3.81 7.39 3.26
N TRP A 25 4.35 6.53 4.12
CA TRP A 25 3.67 5.34 4.59
C TRP A 25 2.43 5.66 5.44
N GLU A 26 2.58 6.54 6.44
CA GLU A 26 1.49 6.90 7.35
C GLU A 26 0.36 7.66 6.65
N LEU A 27 0.70 8.51 5.68
CA LEU A 27 -0.29 9.27 4.93
C LEU A 27 -0.92 8.45 3.81
N SER A 28 -0.36 7.33 3.38
CA SER A 28 -0.84 6.58 2.22
C SER A 28 -2.20 5.93 2.46
N ASN A 29 -3.14 6.17 1.52
CA ASN A 29 -4.42 5.48 1.50
C ASN A 29 -4.35 3.99 1.13
N ASN A 30 -3.17 3.44 0.83
CA ASN A 30 -3.01 2.00 0.61
C ASN A 30 -2.94 1.19 1.91
N VAL A 31 -2.57 1.82 3.04
CA VAL A 31 -2.51 1.15 4.33
C VAL A 31 -3.62 1.69 5.22
N GLN A 32 -4.83 1.21 4.98
CA GLN A 32 -6.01 1.62 5.75
C GLN A 32 -6.19 0.71 6.95
N VAL A 33 -6.21 1.31 8.13
CA VAL A 33 -6.70 0.65 9.34
C VAL A 33 -8.19 0.94 9.44
N ARG A 34 -9.02 -0.04 9.07
CA ARG A 34 -10.48 0.06 9.20
C ARG A 34 -10.91 -0.49 10.55
N GLN A 35 -11.77 0.24 11.25
CA GLN A 35 -12.37 -0.22 12.50
C GLN A 35 -13.78 -0.73 12.24
N GLY A 36 -14.00 -2.02 12.49
CA GLY A 36 -15.27 -2.69 12.22
C GLY A 36 -15.56 -2.86 10.72
N ASP A 37 -16.83 -3.05 10.39
CA ASP A 37 -17.33 -3.13 9.01
C ASP A 37 -18.62 -2.29 8.85
N PRO A 38 -18.49 -0.95 8.93
CA PRO A 38 -19.64 -0.04 8.87
C PRO A 38 -20.28 -0.01 7.48
N VAL A 39 -19.55 -0.41 6.43
CA VAL A 39 -20.08 -0.56 5.07
C VAL A 39 -21.09 -1.69 5.02
N ARG A 40 -20.79 -2.85 5.63
CA ARG A 40 -21.72 -3.97 5.72
C ARG A 40 -22.97 -3.63 6.54
N GLN A 41 -22.85 -2.76 7.53
CA GLN A 41 -23.96 -2.32 8.39
C GLN A 41 -24.73 -1.11 7.85
N LEU A 42 -24.30 -0.54 6.72
CA LEU A 42 -24.86 0.69 6.14
C LEU A 42 -24.85 1.88 7.15
N ASP A 43 -23.88 1.91 8.06
CA ASP A 43 -23.71 2.99 9.03
C ASP A 43 -22.92 4.14 8.40
N PHE A 44 -23.65 5.01 7.70
CA PHE A 44 -23.08 6.18 7.02
C PHE A 44 -22.39 7.16 7.97
N THR A 45 -22.85 7.25 9.22
CA THR A 45 -22.24 8.14 10.22
C THR A 45 -20.86 7.63 10.63
N ALA A 46 -20.72 6.32 10.87
CA ALA A 46 -19.43 5.71 11.16
C ALA A 46 -18.48 5.76 9.95
N ILE A 47 -18.99 5.61 8.72
CA ILE A 47 -18.19 5.75 7.49
C ILE A 47 -17.62 7.17 7.38
N GLU A 48 -18.45 8.20 7.56
CA GLU A 48 -18.01 9.59 7.50
C GLU A 48 -17.01 9.93 8.61
N ALA A 49 -17.21 9.43 9.83
CA ALA A 49 -16.27 9.62 10.93
C ALA A 49 -14.88 9.02 10.65
N GLN A 50 -14.80 7.98 9.81
CA GLN A 50 -13.54 7.33 9.43
C GLN A 50 -12.86 7.98 8.21
N ARG A 51 -13.52 8.91 7.48
CA ARG A 51 -12.93 9.58 6.30
C ARG A 51 -11.58 10.23 6.59
N PRO A 52 -11.37 10.99 7.67
CA PRO A 52 -10.05 11.58 7.98
C PRO A 52 -8.92 10.53 8.09
N GLY A 53 -9.25 9.29 8.45
CA GLY A 53 -8.30 8.17 8.57
C GLY A 53 -8.15 7.32 7.31
N THR A 54 -8.79 7.67 6.19
CA THR A 54 -8.69 6.87 4.94
C THR A 54 -7.37 7.05 4.19
N GLY A 55 -6.53 7.97 4.63
CA GLY A 55 -5.25 8.32 4.01
C GLY A 55 -5.42 9.24 2.79
N MET A 56 -4.30 9.69 2.26
CA MET A 56 -4.14 10.57 1.11
C MET A 56 -3.72 9.77 -0.13
N THR A 57 -4.11 10.27 -1.29
CA THR A 57 -3.60 9.80 -2.58
C THR A 57 -2.15 10.23 -2.80
N ASP A 58 -1.42 9.57 -3.70
CA ASP A 58 -0.03 9.92 -4.03
C ASP A 58 0.12 11.39 -4.47
N ALA A 59 -0.88 11.94 -5.17
CA ALA A 59 -0.88 13.34 -5.59
C ALA A 59 -1.03 14.30 -4.39
N GLN A 60 -1.95 14.01 -3.47
CA GLN A 60 -2.14 14.82 -2.26
C GLN A 60 -0.91 14.76 -1.33
N ILE A 61 -0.26 13.60 -1.24
CA ILE A 61 0.98 13.44 -0.47
C ILE A 61 2.12 14.22 -1.13
N ALA A 62 2.21 14.18 -2.47
CA ALA A 62 3.19 14.94 -3.24
C ALA A 62 3.05 16.45 -2.98
N ASP A 63 1.82 16.98 -3.06
CA ASP A 63 1.53 18.38 -2.75
C ASP A 63 1.90 18.74 -1.31
N ARG A 64 1.62 17.84 -0.35
CA ARG A 64 1.90 18.06 1.07
C ARG A 64 3.39 18.04 1.41
N LEU A 65 4.16 17.14 0.79
CA LEU A 65 5.58 16.94 1.08
C LEU A 65 6.51 17.70 0.13
N ASN A 66 5.95 18.47 -0.80
CA ASN A 66 6.69 19.16 -1.87
C ASN A 66 7.58 18.19 -2.67
N LEU A 67 7.00 17.05 -3.05
CA LEU A 67 7.61 16.02 -3.89
C LEU A 67 6.84 15.89 -5.19
N THR A 68 7.41 15.22 -6.20
CA THR A 68 6.63 14.82 -7.37
C THR A 68 5.78 13.60 -7.05
N ARG A 69 4.66 13.44 -7.78
CA ARG A 69 3.79 12.27 -7.67
C ARG A 69 4.56 10.98 -7.96
N GLU A 70 5.45 10.98 -8.95
CA GLU A 70 6.30 9.84 -9.28
C GLU A 70 7.26 9.46 -8.16
N GLN A 71 7.84 10.44 -7.45
CA GLN A 71 8.72 10.20 -6.30
C GLN A 71 7.95 9.54 -5.15
N VAL A 72 6.78 10.08 -4.79
CA VAL A 72 5.91 9.51 -3.75
C VAL A 72 5.50 8.08 -4.10
N LEU A 73 5.05 7.86 -5.35
CA LEU A 73 4.66 6.54 -5.84
C LEU A 73 5.81 5.54 -5.70
N LEU A 74 7.04 5.92 -6.09
CA LEU A 74 8.19 5.04 -6.01
C LEU A 74 8.55 4.69 -4.56
N ILE A 75 8.62 5.71 -3.68
CA ILE A 75 8.90 5.53 -2.25
C ILE A 75 7.86 4.59 -1.64
N ARG A 76 6.56 4.83 -1.89
CA ARG A 76 5.48 3.97 -1.39
C ARG A 76 5.67 2.52 -1.85
N VAL A 77 5.90 2.29 -3.14
CA VAL A 77 6.06 0.93 -3.70
C VAL A 77 7.26 0.20 -3.09
N LEU A 78 8.37 0.91 -2.84
CA LEU A 78 9.55 0.33 -2.19
C LEU A 78 9.24 -0.07 -0.74
N LEU A 79 8.56 0.80 0.02
CA LEU A 79 8.18 0.49 1.40
C LEU A 79 7.17 -0.66 1.50
N GLU A 80 6.18 -0.69 0.60
CA GLU A 80 5.24 -1.80 0.48
C GLU A 80 5.98 -3.12 0.19
N ALA A 81 6.95 -3.10 -0.72
CA ALA A 81 7.75 -4.29 -1.03
C ALA A 81 8.64 -4.73 0.15
N ARG A 82 9.20 -3.78 0.93
CA ARG A 82 10.01 -4.06 2.13
C ARG A 82 9.15 -4.62 3.27
N ARG A 83 7.92 -4.11 3.45
CA ARG A 83 7.07 -4.41 4.62
C ARG A 83 6.12 -5.58 4.41
N PHE A 84 5.55 -5.69 3.22
CA PHE A 84 4.77 -6.86 2.82
C PHE A 84 5.75 -7.87 2.19
N ASP A 85 6.46 -8.63 3.03
CA ASP A 85 7.19 -9.80 2.55
C ASP A 85 6.20 -10.67 1.75
N ARG A 86 6.47 -10.85 0.46
CA ARG A 86 5.61 -11.63 -0.44
C ARG A 86 5.89 -13.12 -0.40
N ARG A 87 6.94 -13.55 0.31
CA ARG A 87 7.28 -14.97 0.51
C ARG A 87 6.14 -15.81 1.11
N PRO A 88 5.34 -15.32 2.08
CA PRO A 88 4.20 -16.06 2.62
C PRO A 88 3.12 -16.39 1.57
N TYR A 89 2.90 -15.51 0.58
CA TYR A 89 1.92 -15.78 -0.49
C TYR A 89 2.35 -16.94 -1.38
N ARG A 90 3.65 -17.17 -1.61
CA ARG A 90 4.14 -18.38 -2.31
C ARG A 90 3.75 -19.65 -1.55
N ARG A 91 3.80 -19.62 -0.22
CA ARG A 91 3.38 -20.72 0.67
C ARG A 91 1.88 -21.03 0.57
N LEU A 92 1.04 -20.01 0.35
CA LEU A 92 -0.40 -20.16 0.12
C LEU A 92 -0.71 -20.85 -1.22
N TYR A 93 0.07 -20.57 -2.28
CA TYR A 93 -0.05 -21.31 -3.55
C TYR A 93 0.43 -22.76 -3.43
N GLU A 94 1.46 -23.02 -2.61
CA GLU A 94 1.92 -24.38 -2.31
C GLU A 94 0.88 -25.22 -1.56
N LEU A 95 0.06 -24.59 -0.70
CA LEU A 95 -1.07 -25.24 0.00
C LEU A 95 -2.21 -25.67 -0.92
N GLY A 96 -2.37 -25.07 -2.10
CA GLY A 96 -3.43 -25.39 -3.07
C GLY A 96 -2.98 -26.17 -4.31
N GLY A 97 -1.69 -26.19 -4.63
CA GLY A 97 -1.19 -26.77 -5.89
C GLY A 97 -1.15 -28.30 -5.91
N SER A 98 -0.98 -28.96 -4.76
CA SER A 98 -0.66 -30.40 -4.70
C SER A 98 -1.75 -31.29 -4.10
N ARG A 99 -2.76 -30.73 -3.43
CA ARG A 99 -3.91 -31.47 -2.90
C ARG A 99 -5.20 -30.98 -3.54
N ARG A 100 -5.38 -31.30 -4.82
CA ARG A 100 -6.68 -31.19 -5.48
C ARG A 100 -7.67 -32.11 -4.75
N PHE A 101 -8.85 -31.59 -4.43
CA PHE A 101 -9.98 -32.38 -3.93
C PHE A 101 -10.16 -33.63 -4.79
N ARG A 102 -10.20 -34.81 -4.16
CA ARG A 102 -10.57 -36.08 -4.79
C ARG A 102 -11.94 -36.48 -4.23
N PRO A 103 -12.99 -36.65 -5.06
CA PRO A 103 -14.21 -37.27 -4.57
C PRO A 103 -13.87 -38.69 -4.10
N GLN A 104 -14.37 -39.06 -2.92
CA GLN A 104 -14.28 -40.43 -2.43
C GLN A 104 -15.14 -41.30 -3.36
N THR A 105 -14.52 -42.28 -4.00
CA THR A 105 -15.21 -43.37 -4.69
C THR A 105 -15.47 -44.50 -3.71
#